data_AF-A0A6J8A0B6-F1
#
_entry.id   AF-A0A6J8A0B6-F1
#
_cell.length_a   1.000
_cell.length_b   1.000
_cell.length_c   1.000
_cell.angle_alpha   90.00
_cell.angle_beta   90.00
_cell.angle_gamma   90.00
#
_symmetry.space_group_name_H-M   'P 1'
#
loop_
_entity.id
_entity.type
_entity.pdbx_description
1 polymer ?
#
loop_
_entity_poly.entity_id
_entity_poly.type
_entity_poly.pdbx_seq_one_letter_code
_entity_poly.pdbx_strand_id
1 'polypeptide(L)'
;MNVKKTSYENCPLSEDKQTCDNSPLCKDLPNILMIGLHCCGDLTPTMMKFFSSLDVIKGLCCVSCCYHRMKFDETQRRFDNFPLSTKLKTILQNKQTWSLNSYAMRLAAQETRSRWRNQTTLDHDYHIKNVAYRGILEVFIKQESCDHSKLFRKLTRKRDMETFTTYVEAIVKRTKLNGDEGEIDGEIMKEKLEKIYSQYEKYFMYIEPFTALQVLMQPVLETLIYLDRQTWLEEHTYKTSVVSVFNDNISPRNLALIAVKNNKCVI
;
A
#
# COMPACT_ATOMS: atom_id res chain seq x y z
N MET A 1 -10.25 -1.63 -38.41
CA MET A 1 -11.03 -2.03 -37.21
C MET A 1 -11.78 -0.80 -36.72
N ASN A 2 -13.09 -0.72 -37.01
CA ASN A 2 -13.92 0.42 -36.61
C ASN A 2 -14.31 0.28 -35.14
N VAL A 3 -13.64 1.04 -34.27
CA VAL A 3 -14.04 1.19 -32.86
C VAL A 3 -15.23 2.14 -32.83
N LYS A 4 -16.44 1.59 -32.70
CA LYS A 4 -17.64 2.41 -32.42
C LYS A 4 -17.45 3.06 -31.05
N LYS A 5 -17.33 4.39 -31.02
CA LYS A 5 -17.44 5.18 -29.80
C LYS A 5 -18.90 5.15 -29.34
N THR A 6 -19.19 4.44 -28.26
CA THR A 6 -20.48 4.55 -27.57
C THR A 6 -20.45 5.84 -26.76
N SER A 7 -21.29 6.80 -27.11
CA SER A 7 -21.53 8.01 -26.33
C SER A 7 -22.30 7.64 -25.06
N TYR A 8 -21.70 7.86 -23.90
CA TYR A 8 -22.39 7.76 -22.63
C TYR A 8 -23.15 9.08 -22.41
N GLU A 9 -24.45 9.08 -22.66
CA GLU A 9 -25.33 10.13 -22.15
C GLU A 9 -25.55 9.91 -20.65
N ASN A 10 -25.49 11.01 -19.89
CA ASN A 10 -25.52 11.04 -18.43
C ASN A 10 -26.79 10.35 -17.88
N CYS A 11 -26.63 9.22 -17.20
CA CYS A 11 -27.68 8.65 -16.36
C CYS A 11 -27.72 9.41 -15.03
N PRO A 12 -28.83 10.06 -14.66
CA PRO A 12 -28.94 10.71 -13.37
C PRO A 12 -28.95 9.64 -12.27
N LEU A 13 -27.99 9.72 -11.36
CA LEU A 13 -27.97 8.94 -10.12
C LEU A 13 -29.04 9.54 -9.19
N SER A 14 -30.29 9.07 -9.31
CA SER A 14 -31.35 9.33 -8.31
C SER A 14 -31.42 8.18 -7.30
N GLU A 15 -31.54 8.52 -6.02
CA GLU A 15 -31.54 7.61 -4.85
C GLU A 15 -32.78 6.72 -4.72
N ASP A 16 -33.65 6.65 -5.71
CA ASP A 16 -34.84 5.81 -5.66
C ASP A 16 -34.59 4.43 -6.27
N LYS A 17 -34.71 3.38 -5.44
CA LYS A 17 -34.85 1.98 -5.87
C LYS A 17 -36.18 1.75 -6.59
N GLN A 18 -36.47 2.53 -7.62
CA GLN A 18 -37.61 2.31 -8.50
C GLN A 18 -37.12 1.56 -9.73
N THR A 19 -37.49 0.29 -9.78
CA THR A 19 -37.36 -0.68 -10.87
C THR A 19 -37.20 -0.06 -12.26
N CYS A 20 -35.96 0.05 -12.74
CA CYS A 20 -35.65 0.36 -14.14
C CYS A 20 -35.59 -0.90 -15.02
N ASP A 21 -36.15 -2.01 -14.54
CA ASP A 21 -36.08 -3.35 -15.13
C ASP A 21 -36.74 -3.49 -16.52
N ASN A 22 -37.45 -2.46 -17.02
CA ASN A 22 -38.20 -2.55 -18.27
C ASN A 22 -37.80 -1.55 -19.36
N SER A 23 -36.67 -0.82 -19.24
CA SER A 23 -36.17 -0.06 -20.39
C SER A 23 -35.51 -1.01 -21.41
N PRO A 24 -35.83 -0.92 -22.72
CA PRO A 24 -35.26 -1.80 -23.74
C PRO A 24 -33.74 -1.64 -23.92
N LEU A 25 -33.12 -0.59 -23.36
CA LEU A 25 -31.67 -0.42 -23.34
C LEU A 25 -30.94 -1.35 -22.36
N CYS A 26 -31.64 -1.92 -21.36
CA CYS A 26 -31.00 -2.71 -20.30
C CYS A 26 -30.83 -4.21 -20.67
N LYS A 27 -31.50 -4.68 -21.73
CA LYS A 27 -31.57 -6.12 -22.06
C LYS A 27 -30.35 -6.66 -22.81
N ASP A 28 -29.49 -5.80 -23.37
CA ASP A 28 -28.35 -6.21 -24.21
C ASP A 28 -26.97 -5.77 -23.67
N LEU A 29 -26.88 -5.37 -22.39
CA LEU A 29 -25.59 -5.00 -21.82
C LEU A 29 -24.69 -6.24 -21.68
N PRO A 30 -23.44 -6.21 -22.19
CA PRO A 30 -22.55 -7.36 -22.12
C PRO A 30 -22.22 -7.70 -20.66
N ASN A 31 -22.07 -8.98 -20.37
CA ASN A 31 -21.53 -9.42 -19.08
C ASN A 31 -20.10 -8.91 -18.94
N ILE A 32 -19.83 -8.18 -17.85
CA ILE A 32 -18.53 -7.58 -17.56
C ILE A 32 -17.80 -8.39 -16.50
N LEU A 33 -16.52 -8.65 -16.74
CA LEU A 33 -15.54 -9.05 -15.74
C LEU A 33 -14.70 -7.83 -15.38
N MET A 34 -14.78 -7.40 -14.13
CA MET A 34 -14.01 -6.27 -13.64
C MET A 34 -12.65 -6.75 -13.09
N ILE A 35 -11.55 -6.31 -13.70
CA ILE A 35 -10.19 -6.73 -13.32
C ILE A 35 -9.38 -5.51 -12.88
N GLY A 36 -8.70 -5.62 -11.75
CA GLY A 36 -7.73 -4.64 -11.29
C GLY A 36 -6.43 -5.32 -10.87
N LEU A 37 -5.33 -4.99 -11.55
CA LEU A 37 -4.03 -5.65 -11.37
C LEU A 37 -3.12 -4.92 -10.37
N HIS A 38 -3.42 -3.65 -10.08
CA HIS A 38 -2.71 -2.82 -9.11
C HIS A 38 -3.72 -2.02 -8.30
N CYS A 39 -4.59 -2.71 -7.58
CA CYS A 39 -5.59 -2.07 -6.73
C CYS A 39 -4.94 -1.54 -5.46
N CYS A 40 -4.60 -0.26 -5.45
CA CYS A 40 -3.99 0.42 -4.31
C CYS A 40 -5.05 1.22 -3.54
N GLY A 41 -4.92 1.28 -2.22
CA GLY A 41 -5.82 2.01 -1.32
C GLY A 41 -7.26 1.51 -1.38
N ASP A 42 -8.19 2.46 -1.45
CA ASP A 42 -9.64 2.20 -1.47
C ASP A 42 -10.20 1.74 -2.82
N LEU A 43 -9.33 1.48 -3.81
CA LEU A 43 -9.78 0.99 -5.12
C LEU A 43 -10.41 -0.41 -5.01
N THR A 44 -9.82 -1.35 -4.26
CA THR A 44 -10.42 -2.69 -4.09
C THR A 44 -11.81 -2.62 -3.45
N PRO A 45 -12.01 -1.94 -2.29
CA PRO A 45 -13.34 -1.71 -1.72
C PRO A 45 -14.34 -1.06 -2.70
N THR A 46 -13.89 -0.05 -3.45
CA THR A 46 -14.74 0.64 -4.43
C THR A 46 -15.17 -0.30 -5.56
N MET A 47 -14.26 -1.09 -6.11
CA MET A 47 -14.57 -2.10 -7.13
C MET A 47 -15.51 -3.18 -6.61
N MET A 48 -15.34 -3.62 -5.35
CA MET A 48 -16.26 -4.57 -4.71
C MET A 48 -17.68 -4.00 -4.58
N LYS A 49 -17.81 -2.72 -4.21
CA LYS A 49 -19.10 -2.03 -4.15
C LYS A 49 -19.74 -1.92 -5.55
N PHE A 50 -18.99 -1.53 -6.58
CA PHE A 50 -19.51 -1.52 -7.96
C PHE A 50 -19.93 -2.90 -8.45
N PHE A 51 -19.10 -3.92 -8.22
CA PHE A 51 -19.42 -5.31 -8.51
C PHE A 51 -20.74 -5.74 -7.85
N SER A 52 -20.93 -5.37 -6.58
CA SER A 52 -22.17 -5.68 -5.86
C SER A 52 -23.37 -4.94 -6.45
N SER A 53 -23.27 -3.62 -6.65
CA SER A 53 -24.36 -2.74 -7.05
C SER A 53 -24.77 -2.81 -8.52
N LEU A 54 -23.88 -3.24 -9.43
CA LEU A 54 -24.14 -3.25 -10.87
C LEU A 54 -24.35 -4.67 -11.40
N ASP A 55 -25.54 -4.96 -11.90
CA ASP A 55 -25.90 -6.31 -12.37
C ASP A 55 -25.19 -6.73 -13.65
N VAL A 56 -24.73 -5.79 -14.47
CA VAL A 56 -23.92 -6.07 -15.66
C VAL A 56 -22.54 -6.65 -15.31
N ILE A 57 -22.03 -6.38 -14.11
CA ILE A 57 -20.74 -6.93 -13.65
C ILE A 57 -20.99 -8.31 -13.03
N LYS A 58 -20.60 -9.35 -13.75
CA LYS A 58 -20.80 -10.74 -13.35
C LYS A 58 -19.60 -11.33 -12.60
N GLY A 59 -18.42 -10.75 -12.78
CA GLY A 59 -17.20 -11.19 -12.10
C GLY A 59 -16.29 -10.05 -11.66
N LEU A 60 -15.46 -10.34 -10.66
CA LEU A 60 -14.47 -9.45 -10.08
C LEU A 60 -13.14 -10.21 -9.91
N CYS A 61 -12.02 -9.57 -10.27
CA CYS A 61 -10.67 -10.04 -9.98
C CYS A 61 -9.80 -8.87 -9.55
N CYS A 62 -9.37 -8.85 -8.28
CA CYS A 62 -8.58 -7.76 -7.71
C CYS A 62 -7.25 -8.26 -7.15
N VAL A 63 -6.15 -7.82 -7.74
CA VAL A 63 -4.79 -7.94 -7.21
C VAL A 63 -4.44 -6.65 -6.48
N SER A 64 -4.37 -6.71 -5.15
CA SER A 64 -4.11 -5.51 -4.34
C SER A 64 -2.61 -5.21 -4.24
N CYS A 65 -2.23 -3.93 -4.22
CA CYS A 65 -0.81 -3.51 -4.25
C CYS A 65 -0.29 -2.70 -3.07
N CYS A 66 -1.08 -1.80 -2.50
CA CYS A 66 -0.66 -0.93 -1.40
C CYS A 66 -1.85 -0.58 -0.52
N TYR A 67 -1.85 -0.99 0.74
CA TYR A 67 -2.97 -0.69 1.64
C TYR A 67 -2.80 0.64 2.37
N HIS A 68 -1.58 1.17 2.48
CA HIS A 68 -1.29 2.43 3.18
C HIS A 68 -1.92 3.68 2.56
N ARG A 69 -2.51 3.56 1.35
CA ARG A 69 -3.27 4.63 0.68
C ARG A 69 -4.78 4.58 0.97
N MET A 70 -5.23 3.65 1.80
CA MET A 70 -6.61 3.64 2.27
C MET A 70 -6.85 4.88 3.13
N LYS A 71 -8.03 5.49 2.99
CA LYS A 71 -8.40 6.68 3.73
C LYS A 71 -8.51 6.36 5.22
N PHE A 72 -7.70 7.06 6.01
CA PHE A 72 -7.60 6.91 7.46
C PHE A 72 -8.00 8.23 8.13
N ASP A 73 -8.94 8.16 9.07
CA ASP A 73 -9.34 9.27 9.92
C ASP A 73 -8.45 9.25 11.18
N GLU A 74 -7.53 10.20 11.28
CA GLU A 74 -6.63 10.35 12.43
C GLU A 74 -7.38 10.71 13.72
N THR A 75 -8.53 11.39 13.64
CA THR A 75 -9.31 11.78 14.82
C THR A 75 -10.04 10.60 15.44
N GLN A 76 -10.63 9.75 14.59
CA GLN A 76 -11.38 8.56 15.01
C GLN A 76 -10.52 7.30 15.01
N ARG A 77 -9.26 7.40 14.59
CA ARG A 77 -8.27 6.32 14.47
C ARG A 77 -8.80 5.09 13.75
N ARG A 78 -9.49 5.30 12.63
CA ARG A 78 -10.14 4.24 11.85
C ARG A 78 -10.03 4.47 10.34
N PHE A 79 -10.18 3.40 9.57
CA PHE A 79 -10.27 3.49 8.11
C PHE A 79 -11.73 3.60 7.67
N ASP A 80 -11.97 4.34 6.59
CA ASP A 80 -13.32 4.48 6.01
C ASP A 80 -13.83 3.17 5.41
N ASN A 81 -12.93 2.42 4.75
CA ASN A 81 -13.26 1.19 4.04
C ASN A 81 -12.52 -0.05 4.59
N PHE A 82 -12.16 -0.04 5.88
CA PHE A 82 -11.67 -1.23 6.58
C PHE A 82 -11.99 -1.18 8.08
N PRO A 83 -12.48 -2.28 8.68
CA PRO A 83 -13.00 -3.48 8.00
C PRO A 83 -14.27 -3.19 7.18
N LEU A 84 -14.53 -3.99 6.15
CA LEU A 84 -15.75 -3.96 5.36
C LEU A 84 -16.80 -4.92 5.91
N SER A 85 -16.39 -6.16 6.21
CA SER A 85 -17.29 -7.23 6.62
C SER A 85 -17.93 -6.93 7.97
N THR A 86 -19.19 -7.32 8.09
CA THR A 86 -19.94 -7.20 9.35
C THR A 86 -19.26 -8.06 10.42
N LYS A 87 -18.86 -9.27 10.05
CA LYS A 87 -18.17 -10.20 10.95
C LYS A 87 -16.90 -9.61 11.55
N LEU A 88 -15.99 -9.06 10.74
CA LEU A 88 -14.75 -8.48 11.28
C LEU A 88 -15.03 -7.20 12.07
N LYS A 89 -15.97 -6.36 11.64
CA LYS A 89 -16.42 -5.18 12.42
C LYS A 89 -16.81 -5.58 13.83
N THR A 90 -17.66 -6.60 13.99
CA THR A 90 -18.10 -7.07 15.32
C THR A 90 -16.93 -7.60 16.16
N ILE A 91 -16.01 -8.36 15.56
CA ILE A 91 -14.82 -8.87 16.27
C ILE A 91 -13.95 -7.72 16.79
N LEU A 92 -13.69 -6.70 15.96
CA LEU A 92 -12.85 -5.56 16.33
C LEU A 92 -13.52 -4.63 17.35
N GLN A 93 -14.83 -4.40 17.24
CA GLN A 93 -15.58 -3.62 18.22
C GLN A 93 -15.50 -4.21 19.63
N ASN A 94 -15.46 -5.54 19.74
CA ASN A 94 -15.33 -6.25 21.02
C ASN A 94 -13.88 -6.26 21.57
N LYS A 95 -12.91 -5.69 20.85
CA LYS A 95 -11.49 -5.62 21.23
C LYS A 95 -11.06 -4.15 21.37
N GLN A 96 -11.39 -3.53 22.50
CA GLN A 96 -11.15 -2.08 22.73
C GLN A 96 -9.68 -1.64 22.70
N THR A 97 -8.71 -2.55 22.81
CA THR A 97 -7.29 -2.19 22.95
C THR A 97 -6.48 -2.22 21.65
N TRP A 98 -7.07 -2.65 20.54
CA TRP A 98 -6.33 -2.86 19.28
C TRP A 98 -6.87 -2.01 18.14
N SER A 99 -5.99 -1.22 17.50
CA SER A 99 -6.31 -0.46 16.29
C SER A 99 -5.18 -0.59 15.27
N LEU A 100 -5.55 -0.80 14.00
CA LEU A 100 -4.62 -0.71 12.88
C LEU A 100 -4.49 0.75 12.44
N ASN A 101 -3.29 1.12 12.01
CA ASN A 101 -2.99 2.44 11.46
C ASN A 101 -2.31 2.31 10.08
N SER A 102 -1.96 3.44 9.49
CA SER A 102 -1.29 3.51 8.19
C SER A 102 0.04 2.72 8.14
N TYR A 103 0.75 2.58 9.27
CA TYR A 103 1.97 1.77 9.35
C TYR A 103 1.68 0.28 9.25
N ALA A 104 0.63 -0.22 9.91
CA ALA A 104 0.23 -1.61 9.75
C ALA A 104 -0.21 -1.91 8.31
N MET A 105 -0.88 -0.96 7.64
CA MET A 105 -1.23 -1.08 6.23
C MET A 105 -0.02 -1.02 5.29
N ARG A 106 1.05 -0.29 5.67
CA ARG A 106 2.33 -0.35 4.97
C ARG A 106 2.99 -1.71 5.17
N LEU A 107 2.91 -2.26 6.38
CA LEU A 107 3.49 -3.55 6.71
C LEU A 107 2.77 -4.72 6.03
N ALA A 108 1.44 -4.68 5.91
CA ALA A 108 0.68 -5.60 5.06
C ALA A 108 1.16 -5.54 3.60
N ALA A 109 1.70 -4.39 3.20
CA ALA A 109 2.27 -4.13 1.89
C ALA A 109 3.81 -4.35 1.80
N GLN A 110 4.44 -4.98 2.78
CA GLN A 110 5.89 -5.20 2.78
C GLN A 110 6.33 -6.32 1.81
N GLU A 111 7.63 -6.45 1.62
CA GLU A 111 8.31 -7.58 0.95
C GLU A 111 7.93 -8.93 1.59
N THR A 112 7.88 -9.99 0.79
CA THR A 112 7.53 -11.34 1.27
C THR A 112 8.70 -12.02 1.96
N ARG A 113 8.38 -12.92 2.89
CA ARG A 113 9.38 -13.78 3.57
C ARG A 113 10.23 -14.60 2.59
N SER A 114 9.65 -15.02 1.47
CA SER A 114 10.33 -15.82 0.44
C SER A 114 11.40 -14.99 -0.27
N ARG A 115 11.09 -13.74 -0.68
CA ARG A 115 12.09 -12.84 -1.28
C ARG A 115 13.15 -12.42 -0.29
N TRP A 116 12.77 -12.06 0.95
CA TRP A 116 13.74 -11.70 1.98
C TRP A 116 14.72 -12.84 2.29
N ARG A 117 14.25 -14.08 2.40
CA ARG A 117 15.12 -15.26 2.60
C ARG A 117 16.12 -15.49 1.46
N ASN A 118 15.78 -15.08 0.24
CA ASN A 118 16.62 -15.25 -0.94
C ASN A 118 17.60 -14.08 -1.17
N GLN A 119 17.62 -13.08 -0.27
CA GLN A 119 18.59 -11.99 -0.34
C GLN A 119 19.99 -12.44 0.05
N THR A 120 20.99 -11.86 -0.60
CA THR A 120 22.39 -12.12 -0.29
C THR A 120 22.85 -11.28 0.91
N THR A 121 23.99 -11.63 1.52
CA THR A 121 24.62 -10.80 2.56
C THR A 121 24.85 -9.36 2.10
N LEU A 122 25.18 -9.16 0.81
CA LEU A 122 25.36 -7.83 0.23
C LEU A 122 24.03 -7.06 0.13
N ASP A 123 22.91 -7.74 -0.13
CA ASP A 123 21.59 -7.11 -0.17
C ASP A 123 21.14 -6.67 1.23
N HIS A 124 21.40 -7.49 2.25
CA HIS A 124 21.13 -7.14 3.65
C HIS A 124 22.03 -5.98 4.12
N ASP A 125 23.34 -6.00 3.83
CA ASP A 125 24.24 -4.87 4.14
C ASP A 125 23.77 -3.57 3.46
N TYR A 126 23.38 -3.66 2.19
CA TYR A 126 22.81 -2.54 1.46
C TYR A 126 21.52 -2.03 2.11
N HIS A 127 20.62 -2.91 2.53
CA HIS A 127 19.39 -2.52 3.22
C HIS A 127 19.68 -1.81 4.55
N ILE A 128 20.58 -2.36 5.37
CA ILE A 128 21.04 -1.75 6.64
C ILE A 128 21.52 -0.33 6.37
N LYS A 129 22.45 -0.14 5.42
CA LYS A 129 22.99 1.19 5.09
C LYS A 129 21.91 2.15 4.61
N ASN A 130 20.98 1.71 3.75
CA ASN A 130 19.89 2.57 3.29
C ASN A 130 18.97 3.03 4.42
N VAL A 131 18.61 2.15 5.35
CA VAL A 131 17.75 2.50 6.49
C VAL A 131 18.51 3.39 7.47
N ALA A 132 19.72 2.99 7.84
CA ALA A 132 20.58 3.70 8.79
C ALA A 132 20.92 5.12 8.33
N TYR A 133 21.43 5.27 7.11
CA TYR A 133 21.92 6.56 6.61
C TYR A 133 20.79 7.56 6.41
N ARG A 134 19.62 7.07 5.99
CA ARG A 134 18.40 7.88 5.93
C ARG A 134 17.92 8.26 7.33
N GLY A 135 17.95 7.34 8.29
CA GLY A 135 17.62 7.61 9.68
C GLY A 135 18.52 8.69 10.29
N ILE A 136 19.82 8.63 10.03
CA ILE A 136 20.78 9.67 10.47
C ILE A 136 20.44 11.03 9.87
N LEU A 137 20.14 11.09 8.57
CA LEU A 137 19.72 12.34 7.93
C LEU A 137 18.40 12.87 8.52
N GLU A 138 17.45 12.00 8.83
CA GLU A 138 16.19 12.38 9.49
C GLU A 138 16.41 12.91 10.92
N VAL A 139 17.36 12.34 11.67
CA VAL A 139 17.75 12.85 12.99
C VAL A 139 18.40 14.22 12.85
N PHE A 140 19.33 14.40 11.92
CA PHE A 140 19.97 15.68 11.64
C PHE A 140 18.94 16.76 11.32
N ILE A 141 18.03 16.48 10.39
CA ILE A 141 16.97 17.42 9.97
C ILE A 141 16.12 17.88 11.17
N LYS A 142 15.79 16.95 12.08
CA LYS A 142 15.03 17.25 13.30
C LYS A 142 15.84 18.05 14.34
N GLN A 143 17.12 17.76 14.50
CA GLN A 143 17.99 18.44 15.47
C GLN A 143 18.28 19.89 15.05
N GLU A 144 18.44 20.11 13.75
CA GLU A 144 18.73 21.43 13.18
C GLU A 144 17.45 22.22 12.85
N SER A 145 16.27 21.66 13.11
CA SER A 145 14.97 22.23 12.75
C SER A 145 14.93 22.76 11.31
N CYS A 146 15.57 22.05 10.38
CA CYS A 146 15.80 22.57 9.03
C CYS A 146 14.80 22.00 8.01
N ASP A 147 14.39 22.84 7.08
CA ASP A 147 13.65 22.38 5.90
C ASP A 147 14.62 21.89 4.83
N HIS A 148 14.20 20.87 4.09
CA HIS A 148 14.99 20.31 3.02
C HIS A 148 14.32 20.50 1.66
N SER A 149 15.09 20.97 0.68
CA SER A 149 14.67 20.99 -0.71
C SER A 149 15.57 20.08 -1.54
N LYS A 150 14.92 19.29 -2.41
CA LYS A 150 15.63 18.38 -3.30
C LYS A 150 16.02 19.14 -4.56
N LEU A 151 17.31 19.20 -4.87
CA LEU A 151 17.79 19.72 -6.15
C LEU A 151 17.61 18.68 -7.28
N PHE A 152 17.50 17.41 -6.91
CA PHE A 152 17.33 16.29 -7.84
C PHE A 152 16.22 15.34 -7.41
N ARG A 153 15.55 14.72 -8.39
CA ARG A 153 14.50 13.72 -8.14
C ARG A 153 14.99 12.53 -7.30
N LYS A 154 16.23 12.10 -7.50
CA LYS A 154 16.88 11.05 -6.71
C LYS A 154 18.07 11.64 -5.95
N LEU A 155 18.00 11.61 -4.63
CA LEU A 155 19.07 12.10 -3.77
C LEU A 155 20.26 11.13 -3.73
N THR A 156 19.99 9.83 -3.74
CA THR A 156 21.03 8.80 -3.68
C THR A 156 20.80 7.69 -4.70
N ARG A 157 21.88 6.97 -5.01
CA ARG A 157 21.97 5.81 -5.90
C ARG A 157 22.65 4.66 -5.16
N LYS A 158 22.59 3.44 -5.73
CA LYS A 158 23.23 2.26 -5.12
C LYS A 158 24.70 2.47 -4.78
N ARG A 159 25.46 3.10 -5.69
CA ARG A 159 26.89 3.45 -5.48
C ARG A 159 27.12 4.44 -4.33
N ASP A 160 26.13 5.28 -4.01
CA ASP A 160 26.28 6.30 -2.97
C ASP A 160 26.11 5.67 -1.56
N MET A 161 25.86 4.35 -1.47
CA MET A 161 25.70 3.59 -0.22
C MET A 161 26.93 2.72 0.08
N GLU A 162 28.05 2.93 -0.60
CA GLU A 162 29.27 2.16 -0.36
C GLU A 162 29.82 2.44 1.05
N THR A 163 29.97 3.74 1.37
CA THR A 163 30.37 4.26 2.68
C THR A 163 29.48 5.43 3.10
N PHE A 164 29.46 5.75 4.40
CA PHE A 164 28.69 6.88 4.90
C PHE A 164 29.20 8.22 4.35
N THR A 165 30.52 8.39 4.23
CA THR A 165 31.11 9.60 3.63
C THR A 165 30.63 9.83 2.19
N THR A 166 30.59 8.77 1.36
CA THR A 166 30.08 8.86 -0.03
C THR A 166 28.59 9.23 -0.06
N TYR A 167 27.82 8.72 0.90
CA TYR A 167 26.41 9.07 1.08
C TYR A 167 26.26 10.56 1.40
N VAL A 168 27.02 11.08 2.37
CA VAL A 168 26.96 12.48 2.80
C VAL A 168 27.35 13.43 1.66
N GLU A 169 28.42 13.13 0.93
CA GLU A 169 28.83 13.92 -0.25
C GLU A 169 27.71 13.98 -1.31
N ALA A 170 27.01 12.87 -1.53
CA ALA A 170 25.88 12.83 -2.44
C ALA A 170 24.70 13.68 -1.95
N ILE A 171 24.43 13.68 -0.63
CA ILE A 171 23.38 14.50 -0.03
C ILE A 171 23.73 15.98 -0.13
N VAL A 172 24.89 16.41 0.37
CA VAL A 172 25.35 17.83 0.34
C VAL A 172 25.29 18.39 -1.08
N LYS A 173 25.69 17.62 -2.09
CA LYS A 173 25.64 18.05 -3.50
C LYS A 173 24.22 18.18 -4.09
N ARG A 174 23.23 17.46 -3.54
CA ARG A 174 21.91 17.25 -4.17
C ARG A 174 20.74 17.74 -3.34
N THR A 175 20.98 18.26 -2.15
CA THR A 175 19.97 18.86 -1.27
C THR A 175 20.43 20.23 -0.80
N LYS A 176 19.48 21.14 -0.63
CA LYS A 176 19.69 22.33 0.21
C LYS A 176 18.92 22.16 1.50
N LEU A 177 19.59 22.43 2.61
CA LEU A 177 19.01 22.44 3.94
C LEU A 177 19.00 23.87 4.47
N ASN A 178 17.82 24.39 4.77
CA ASN A 178 17.64 25.75 5.27
C ASN A 178 17.20 25.66 6.73
N GLY A 179 18.06 26.12 7.64
CA GLY A 179 17.69 26.33 9.04
C GLY A 179 17.19 27.76 9.29
N ASP A 180 16.97 28.10 10.55
CA ASP A 180 16.48 29.42 10.97
C ASP A 180 17.42 30.58 10.56
N GLU A 181 18.72 30.33 10.53
CA GLU A 181 19.76 31.32 10.16
C GLU A 181 20.14 31.30 8.67
N GLY A 182 19.48 30.47 7.85
CA GLY A 182 19.72 30.35 6.41
C GLY A 182 20.21 28.98 5.96
N GLU A 183 20.82 28.93 4.77
CA GLU A 183 21.34 27.68 4.19
C GLU A 183 22.50 27.16 5.04
N ILE A 184 22.41 25.88 5.46
CA ILE A 184 23.45 25.24 6.26
C ILE A 184 24.65 24.93 5.37
N ASP A 185 25.84 25.33 5.82
CA ASP A 185 27.08 25.04 5.13
C ASP A 185 27.36 23.53 5.01
N GLY A 186 27.87 23.11 3.85
CA GLY A 186 28.08 21.70 3.52
C GLY A 186 29.12 21.00 4.40
N GLU A 187 30.17 21.71 4.84
CA GLU A 187 31.20 21.14 5.72
C GLU A 187 30.66 21.02 7.15
N ILE A 188 29.90 22.02 7.63
CA ILE A 188 29.21 21.94 8.92
C ILE A 188 28.22 20.76 8.93
N MET A 189 27.45 20.60 7.85
CA MET A 189 26.52 19.48 7.69
C MET A 189 27.26 18.14 7.75
N LYS A 190 28.41 18.01 7.07
CA LYS A 190 29.21 16.79 7.05
C LYS A 190 29.73 16.44 8.44
N GLU A 191 30.31 17.40 9.16
CA GLU A 191 30.83 17.19 10.52
C GLU A 191 29.72 16.71 11.47
N LYS A 192 28.56 17.38 11.46
CA LYS A 192 27.42 17.02 12.30
C LYS A 192 26.86 15.63 11.97
N LEU A 193 26.76 15.28 10.68
CA LEU A 193 26.29 13.96 10.25
C LEU A 193 27.24 12.84 10.67
N GLU A 194 28.56 13.03 10.56
CA GLU A 194 29.57 12.06 11.02
C GLU A 194 29.52 11.86 12.54
N LYS A 195 29.23 12.91 13.31
CA LYS A 195 29.00 12.82 14.75
C LYS A 195 27.75 11.99 15.09
N ILE A 196 26.64 12.23 14.40
CA ILE A 196 25.40 11.44 14.59
C ILE A 196 25.64 9.98 14.17
N TYR A 197 26.35 9.76 13.07
CA TYR A 197 26.73 8.41 12.63
C TYR A 197 27.46 7.65 13.73
N SER A 198 28.55 8.23 14.26
CA SER A 198 29.37 7.62 15.32
C SER A 198 28.56 7.29 16.58
N GLN A 199 27.54 8.11 16.90
CA GLN A 199 26.65 7.88 18.03
C GLN A 199 25.73 6.67 17.83
N TYR A 200 25.23 6.45 16.61
CA TYR A 200 24.16 5.48 16.32
C TYR A 200 24.61 4.22 15.57
N GLU A 201 25.83 4.16 15.03
CA GLU A 201 26.35 3.03 14.26
C GLU A 201 26.17 1.67 14.97
N LYS A 202 26.43 1.63 16.28
CA LYS A 202 26.28 0.42 17.11
C LYS A 202 24.86 -0.18 17.07
N TYR A 203 23.84 0.59 16.70
CA TYR A 203 22.45 0.12 16.61
C TYR A 203 22.09 -0.44 15.23
N PHE A 204 22.96 -0.30 14.21
CA PHE A 204 22.66 -0.77 12.86
C PHE A 204 22.45 -2.29 12.81
N MET A 205 23.12 -3.03 13.68
CA MET A 205 22.96 -4.49 13.81
C MET A 205 21.53 -4.92 14.13
N TYR A 206 20.68 -4.02 14.66
CA TYR A 206 19.28 -4.33 14.97
C TYR A 206 18.33 -4.13 13.78
N ILE A 207 18.77 -3.47 12.69
CA ILE A 207 17.89 -3.15 11.55
C ILE A 207 17.36 -4.42 10.88
N GLU A 208 18.21 -5.40 10.59
CA GLU A 208 17.76 -6.66 9.98
C GLU A 208 16.88 -7.50 10.91
N PRO A 209 17.20 -7.69 12.20
CA PRO A 209 16.28 -8.32 13.15
C PRO A 209 14.89 -7.68 13.19
N PHE A 210 14.80 -6.34 13.22
CA PHE A 210 13.51 -5.65 13.16
C PHE A 210 12.80 -5.83 11.82
N THR A 211 13.56 -5.84 10.72
CA THR A 211 13.03 -6.07 9.37
C THR A 211 12.51 -7.49 9.21
N ALA A 212 13.18 -8.49 9.79
CA ALA A 212 12.71 -9.87 9.83
C ALA A 212 11.38 -9.98 10.57
N LEU A 213 11.23 -9.33 11.74
CA LEU A 213 9.96 -9.27 12.46
C LEU A 213 8.85 -8.65 11.62
N GLN A 214 9.16 -7.56 10.90
CA GLN A 214 8.23 -6.92 9.96
C GLN A 214 7.79 -7.89 8.86
N VAL A 215 8.73 -8.56 8.21
CA VAL A 215 8.47 -9.53 7.14
C VAL A 215 7.64 -10.73 7.63
N LEU A 216 7.81 -11.14 8.89
CA LEU A 216 6.98 -12.20 9.50
C LEU A 216 5.54 -11.74 9.76
N MET A 217 5.32 -10.46 10.07
CA MET A 217 3.99 -9.89 10.32
C MET A 217 3.22 -9.52 9.03
N GLN A 218 3.94 -9.23 7.95
CA GLN A 218 3.36 -8.92 6.63
C GLN A 218 2.24 -9.89 6.21
N PRO A 219 2.43 -11.22 6.16
CA PRO A 219 1.39 -12.14 5.68
C PRO A 219 0.18 -12.20 6.60
N VAL A 220 0.36 -11.99 7.91
CA VAL A 220 -0.74 -11.96 8.88
C VAL A 220 -1.65 -10.77 8.60
N LEU A 221 -1.05 -9.58 8.41
CA LEU A 221 -1.80 -8.36 8.14
C LEU A 221 -2.44 -8.36 6.75
N GLU A 222 -1.73 -8.85 5.72
CA GLU A 222 -2.30 -8.96 4.37
C GLU A 222 -3.45 -9.97 4.33
N THR A 223 -3.30 -11.12 5.01
CA THR A 223 -4.37 -12.13 5.10
C THR A 223 -5.60 -11.56 5.80
N LEU A 224 -5.44 -10.78 6.86
CA LEU A 224 -6.57 -10.12 7.53
C LEU A 224 -7.37 -9.24 6.56
N ILE A 225 -6.69 -8.48 5.69
CA ILE A 225 -7.33 -7.63 4.70
C ILE A 225 -8.06 -8.46 3.64
N TYR A 226 -7.45 -9.55 3.15
CA TYR A 226 -8.11 -10.44 2.19
C TYR A 226 -9.31 -11.16 2.80
N LEU A 227 -9.19 -11.67 4.03
CA LEU A 227 -10.28 -12.34 4.73
C LEU A 227 -11.45 -11.38 4.99
N ASP A 228 -11.19 -10.14 5.39
CA ASP A 228 -12.23 -9.13 5.55
C ASP A 228 -13.03 -8.92 4.25
N ARG A 229 -12.32 -8.75 3.14
CA ARG A 229 -12.93 -8.49 1.83
C ARG A 229 -13.67 -9.71 1.28
N GLN A 230 -13.06 -10.88 1.41
CA GLN A 230 -13.68 -12.14 1.03
C GLN A 230 -14.96 -12.37 1.85
N THR A 231 -14.89 -12.19 3.18
CA THR A 231 -16.05 -12.33 4.07
C THR A 231 -17.15 -11.34 3.68
N TRP A 232 -16.81 -10.08 3.36
CA TRP A 232 -17.80 -9.12 2.89
C TRP A 232 -18.50 -9.58 1.61
N LEU A 233 -17.79 -10.17 0.65
CA LEU A 233 -18.38 -10.70 -0.58
C LEU A 233 -19.26 -11.93 -0.31
N GLU A 234 -18.86 -12.80 0.60
CA GLU A 234 -19.64 -13.96 1.05
C GLU A 234 -20.92 -13.55 1.79
N GLU A 235 -20.86 -12.49 2.62
CA GLU A 235 -22.04 -11.88 3.26
C GLU A 235 -23.06 -11.39 2.22
N HIS A 236 -22.61 -11.05 1.01
CA HIS A 236 -23.47 -10.69 -0.14
C HIS A 236 -23.82 -11.91 -1.03
N THR A 237 -23.59 -13.12 -0.55
CA THR A 237 -23.91 -14.41 -1.23
C THR A 237 -23.13 -14.69 -2.52
N TYR A 238 -22.01 -14.00 -2.75
CA TYR A 238 -21.17 -14.23 -3.93
C TYR A 238 -20.25 -15.43 -3.74
N LYS A 239 -19.92 -16.13 -4.84
CA LYS A 239 -18.87 -17.15 -4.84
C LYS A 239 -17.52 -16.46 -4.89
N THR A 240 -16.64 -16.76 -3.95
CA THR A 240 -15.38 -16.04 -3.75
C THR A 240 -14.21 -17.01 -3.64
N SER A 241 -13.02 -16.53 -3.97
CA SER A 241 -11.77 -17.22 -3.68
C SER A 241 -10.62 -16.21 -3.59
N VAL A 242 -9.60 -16.55 -2.81
CA VAL A 242 -8.31 -15.85 -2.83
C VAL A 242 -7.29 -16.83 -3.39
N VAL A 243 -6.69 -16.48 -4.53
CA VAL A 243 -5.79 -17.38 -5.26
C VAL A 243 -4.42 -16.73 -5.45
N SER A 244 -3.36 -17.54 -5.41
CA SER A 244 -2.02 -17.08 -5.77
C SER A 244 -1.88 -17.10 -7.30
N VAL A 245 -1.91 -15.92 -7.92
CA VAL A 245 -1.77 -15.73 -9.38
C VAL A 245 -0.33 -15.64 -9.85
N PHE A 246 0.61 -15.32 -8.97
CA PHE A 246 2.04 -15.21 -9.30
C PHE A 246 2.90 -16.01 -8.31
N ASN A 247 4.17 -16.23 -8.68
CA ASN A 247 5.18 -16.67 -7.72
C ASN A 247 5.57 -15.47 -6.85
N ASP A 248 5.53 -15.63 -5.53
CA ASP A 248 5.84 -14.58 -4.57
C ASP A 248 7.31 -14.13 -4.62
N ASN A 249 8.20 -14.94 -5.25
CA ASN A 249 9.57 -14.56 -5.56
C ASN A 249 9.66 -13.54 -6.71
N ILE A 250 8.69 -13.54 -7.64
CA ILE A 250 8.64 -12.59 -8.76
C ILE A 250 8.01 -11.28 -8.29
N SER A 251 6.88 -11.38 -7.59
CA SER A 251 6.14 -10.22 -7.08
C SER A 251 5.59 -10.53 -5.70
N PRO A 252 5.82 -9.67 -4.70
CA PRO A 252 5.16 -9.81 -3.40
C PRO A 252 3.64 -9.63 -3.50
N ARG A 253 3.11 -9.17 -4.65
CA ARG A 253 1.68 -9.04 -4.95
C ARG A 253 1.18 -10.21 -5.76
N ASN A 254 1.18 -11.37 -5.14
CA ASN A 254 0.82 -12.62 -5.78
C ASN A 254 -0.62 -13.06 -5.53
N LEU A 255 -1.38 -12.41 -4.64
CA LEU A 255 -2.76 -12.81 -4.32
C LEU A 255 -3.77 -12.03 -5.16
N ALA A 256 -4.79 -12.74 -5.67
CA ALA A 256 -5.97 -12.17 -6.31
C ALA A 256 -7.23 -12.55 -5.54
N LEU A 257 -8.05 -11.55 -5.22
CA LEU A 257 -9.42 -11.74 -4.74
C LEU A 257 -10.34 -11.88 -5.95
N ILE A 258 -10.96 -13.05 -6.09
CA ILE A 258 -11.88 -13.37 -7.17
C ILE A 258 -13.29 -13.50 -6.60
N ALA A 259 -14.27 -12.94 -7.29
CA ALA A 259 -15.69 -13.16 -6.98
C ALA A 259 -16.53 -13.27 -8.25
N VAL A 260 -17.59 -14.07 -8.20
CA VAL A 260 -18.56 -14.26 -9.28
C VAL A 260 -19.96 -14.20 -8.69
N LYS A 261 -20.87 -13.49 -9.37
CA LYS A 261 -22.29 -13.51 -9.01
C LYS A 261 -22.84 -14.90 -9.27
N ASN A 262 -23.69 -15.41 -8.38
CA ASN A 262 -24.45 -16.61 -8.69
C ASN A 262 -25.37 -16.25 -9.87
N ASN A 263 -25.22 -16.94 -11.00
CA ASN A 263 -26.19 -16.81 -12.08
C ASN A 263 -27.56 -17.10 -11.46
N LYS A 264 -28.47 -16.12 -11.48
CA LYS A 264 -29.88 -16.41 -11.26
C LYS A 264 -30.24 -17.43 -12.34
N CYS A 265 -30.47 -18.69 -11.97
CA CYS A 265 -31.34 -19.52 -12.78
C CYS A 265 -32.66 -18.75 -12.82
N VAL A 266 -32.93 -18.12 -13.95
CA VAL A 266 -34.28 -17.67 -14.26
C VAL A 266 -35.04 -18.97 -14.50
N ILE A 267 -35.66 -19.49 -13.44
CA ILE A 267 -36.65 -20.57 -13.51
C ILE A 267 -37.97 -19.91 -13.86
#